data_AF-A0A6B2ULZ7-F1
#
_entry.id   AF-A0A6B2ULZ7-F1
#
_cell.length_a   1.000
_cell.length_b   1.000
_cell.length_c   1.000
_cell.angle_alpha   90.00
_cell.angle_beta   90.00
_cell.angle_gamma   90.00
#
_symmetry.space_group_name_H-M   'P 1'
#
loop_
_entity.id
_entity.type
_entity.pdbx_description
1 polymer ?
#
loop_
_entity_poly.entity_id
_entity_poly.type
_entity_poly.pdbx_seq_one_letter_code
_entity_poly.pdbx_strand_id
1 'polypeptide(L)'
;MNTTPRNPVGAHIPVAGGLAKTGLSYARTLGAEAVQVFVANPRGWATGPGDPAQDEEFRTRCAAEGLRAYVHAPYLINFGSHTEATVEKSVLSLRHSLRRAREIGALGVVVHTGSATGGRTREVALAQVRERMLPLLDELDHPGDPDLLLEPTAGQGASLCARTWDLGPYVAALDAHPKLGVCLDTCHVHAAGHDLAAPGGAKQTLDLLVDAVGEGRLKLVHANDSKAGCGSHLDRHENIGAGTIGAEAFAELCAHPATAGVPLIIETPGGPEGHAADVARLKELRG
;
A
#
# COMPACT_ATOMS: atom_id res chain seq x y z
N MET A 1 16.30 24.00 14.17
CA MET A 1 15.33 22.97 14.63
C MET A 1 15.02 22.13 13.41
N ASN A 2 15.58 20.92 13.32
CA ASN A 2 15.36 20.05 12.17
C ASN A 2 14.01 19.37 12.40
N THR A 3 12.92 19.97 11.91
CA THR A 3 11.59 19.38 12.00
C THR A 3 11.54 18.24 10.99
N THR A 4 11.82 17.02 11.44
CA THR A 4 11.55 15.81 10.65
C THR A 4 10.11 15.93 10.11
N PRO A 5 9.87 15.73 8.80
CA PRO A 5 8.52 15.84 8.26
C PRO A 5 7.61 14.85 8.98
N ARG A 6 6.56 15.33 9.64
CA ARG A 6 5.57 14.44 10.29
C ARG A 6 4.87 13.59 9.22
N ASN A 7 4.74 12.30 9.49
CA ASN A 7 4.04 11.33 8.64
C ASN A 7 2.57 11.68 8.43
N PRO A 8 2.05 11.99 7.23
CA PRO A 8 0.63 12.21 7.04
C PRO A 8 -0.19 10.98 7.45
N VAL A 9 -1.30 11.16 8.18
CA VAL A 9 -2.16 10.04 8.62
C VAL A 9 -3.53 10.11 7.97
N GLY A 10 -4.05 8.98 7.50
CA GLY A 10 -5.46 8.86 7.12
C GLY A 10 -5.87 7.43 6.86
N ALA A 11 -6.75 7.20 5.89
CA ALA A 11 -7.44 5.92 5.72
C ALA A 11 -7.69 5.55 4.25
N HIS A 12 -7.95 4.27 4.02
CA HIS A 12 -8.63 3.82 2.82
C HIS A 12 -10.10 4.20 2.90
N ILE A 13 -10.56 5.05 1.97
CA ILE A 13 -11.87 5.67 2.04
C ILE A 13 -12.84 5.16 0.94
N PRO A 14 -14.15 5.11 1.21
CA PRO A 14 -15.13 4.78 0.20
C PRO A 14 -15.30 5.92 -0.81
N VAL A 15 -15.54 5.55 -2.07
CA VAL A 15 -15.72 6.51 -3.18
C VAL A 15 -16.98 6.22 -4.00
N ALA A 16 -17.84 5.32 -3.51
CA ALA A 16 -19.14 5.08 -4.13
C ALA A 16 -19.95 6.38 -4.17
N GLY A 17 -20.39 6.78 -5.37
CA GLY A 17 -21.07 8.07 -5.60
C GLY A 17 -20.14 9.22 -6.01
N GLY A 18 -18.83 8.99 -6.14
CA GLY A 18 -17.86 9.94 -6.70
C GLY A 18 -16.67 10.20 -5.79
N LEU A 19 -15.47 10.33 -6.39
CA LEU A 19 -14.22 10.59 -5.67
C LEU A 19 -14.27 11.89 -4.87
N ALA A 20 -14.68 12.99 -5.49
CA ALA A 20 -14.77 14.28 -4.81
C ALA A 20 -15.93 14.31 -3.82
N LYS A 21 -17.13 13.93 -4.28
CA LYS A 21 -18.36 14.03 -3.50
C LYS A 21 -18.33 13.17 -2.24
N THR A 22 -18.03 11.87 -2.39
CA THR A 22 -18.02 10.93 -1.27
C THR A 22 -16.65 10.92 -0.59
N GLY A 23 -15.58 10.79 -1.38
CA GLY A 23 -14.23 10.60 -0.83
C GLY A 23 -13.75 11.81 -0.01
N LEU A 24 -13.81 13.03 -0.55
CA LEU A 24 -13.35 14.21 0.22
C LEU A 24 -14.20 14.49 1.45
N SER A 25 -15.51 14.23 1.38
CA SER A 25 -16.41 14.36 2.54
C SER A 25 -16.02 13.38 3.65
N TYR A 26 -15.72 12.13 3.28
CA TYR A 26 -15.24 11.11 4.20
C TYR A 26 -13.88 11.51 4.80
N ALA A 27 -12.91 11.89 3.96
CA ALA A 27 -11.59 12.32 4.39
C ALA A 27 -11.63 13.45 5.43
N ARG A 28 -12.53 14.43 5.24
CA ARG A 28 -12.74 15.52 6.20
C ARG A 28 -13.31 15.04 7.53
N THR A 29 -14.26 14.11 7.50
CA THR A 29 -14.80 13.48 8.72
C THR A 29 -13.71 12.85 9.57
N LEU A 30 -12.72 12.22 8.93
CA LEU A 30 -11.59 11.59 9.63
C LEU A 30 -10.50 12.58 10.06
N GLY A 31 -10.53 13.82 9.54
CA GLY A 31 -9.38 14.72 9.62
C GLY A 31 -8.14 14.16 8.91
N ALA A 32 -8.32 13.43 7.81
CA ALA A 32 -7.24 12.76 7.10
C ALA A 32 -6.25 13.74 6.44
N GLU A 33 -4.97 13.38 6.42
CA GLU A 33 -3.87 14.07 5.74
C GLU A 33 -3.35 13.28 4.53
N ALA A 34 -3.72 11.99 4.44
CA ALA A 34 -3.55 11.15 3.28
C ALA A 34 -4.76 10.22 3.11
N VAL A 35 -5.05 9.80 1.88
CA VAL A 35 -6.16 8.89 1.57
C VAL A 35 -5.74 7.85 0.56
N GLN A 36 -6.32 6.67 0.67
CA GLN A 36 -6.26 5.62 -0.34
C GLN A 36 -7.66 5.34 -0.90
N VAL A 37 -7.74 5.08 -2.20
CA VAL A 37 -8.99 4.80 -2.89
C VAL A 37 -8.86 3.64 -3.87
N PHE A 38 -9.98 3.00 -4.16
CA PHE A 38 -10.11 2.19 -5.37
C PHE A 38 -10.60 3.04 -6.55
N VAL A 39 -9.99 2.85 -7.72
CA VAL A 39 -10.42 3.45 -9.00
C VAL A 39 -11.05 2.42 -9.95
N ALA A 40 -11.10 1.16 -9.54
CA ALA A 40 -11.70 0.03 -10.24
C ALA A 40 -12.38 -0.90 -9.22
N ASN A 41 -13.11 -1.93 -9.68
CA ASN A 41 -13.69 -2.90 -8.76
C ASN A 41 -12.58 -3.69 -8.03
N PRO A 42 -12.46 -3.62 -6.69
CA PRO A 42 -11.40 -4.31 -5.96
C PRO A 42 -11.51 -5.84 -6.01
N ARG A 43 -12.71 -6.36 -6.31
CA ARG A 43 -13.07 -7.78 -6.28
C ARG A 43 -13.46 -8.34 -7.65
N GLY A 44 -13.24 -7.59 -8.73
CA GLY A 44 -13.48 -8.06 -10.09
C GLY A 44 -12.58 -7.37 -11.11
N TRP A 45 -12.64 -7.83 -12.36
CA TRP A 45 -11.83 -7.29 -13.46
C TRP A 45 -12.45 -6.07 -14.15
N ALA A 46 -13.60 -5.60 -13.67
CA ALA A 46 -14.30 -4.47 -14.28
C ALA A 46 -13.57 -3.16 -13.98
N THR A 47 -13.12 -2.50 -15.04
CA THR A 47 -12.52 -1.16 -15.00
C THR A 47 -13.50 -0.14 -15.55
N GLY A 48 -13.78 0.93 -14.80
CA GLY A 48 -14.63 2.03 -15.24
C GLY A 48 -13.81 3.22 -15.74
N PRO A 49 -14.29 4.04 -16.67
CA PRO A 49 -13.54 5.21 -17.15
C PRO A 49 -13.29 6.26 -16.06
N GLY A 50 -14.04 6.23 -14.95
CA GLY A 50 -14.09 7.29 -13.95
C GLY A 50 -15.14 8.35 -14.32
N ASP A 51 -15.16 9.44 -13.56
CA ASP A 51 -15.95 10.63 -13.86
C ASP A 51 -14.98 11.83 -13.91
N PRO A 52 -14.68 12.38 -15.11
CA PRO A 52 -13.69 13.43 -15.25
C PRO A 52 -13.93 14.65 -14.38
N ALA A 53 -15.20 15.02 -14.12
CA ALA A 53 -15.50 16.17 -13.27
C ALA A 53 -15.19 15.86 -11.79
N GLN A 54 -15.50 14.65 -11.34
CA GLN A 54 -15.14 14.19 -9.99
C GLN A 54 -13.62 14.04 -9.82
N ASP A 55 -12.92 13.59 -10.85
CA ASP A 55 -11.46 13.40 -10.84
C ASP A 55 -10.74 14.74 -10.74
N GLU A 56 -11.15 15.71 -11.56
CA GLU A 56 -10.58 17.06 -11.55
C GLU A 56 -10.85 17.76 -10.22
N GLU A 57 -12.07 17.67 -9.71
CA GLU A 57 -12.42 18.24 -8.40
C GLU A 57 -11.60 17.56 -7.29
N PHE A 58 -11.51 16.23 -7.28
CA PHE A 58 -10.72 15.49 -6.30
C PHE A 58 -9.26 15.93 -6.31
N ARG A 59 -8.63 15.90 -7.48
CA ARG A 59 -7.22 16.30 -7.65
C ARG A 59 -6.98 17.75 -7.19
N THR A 60 -7.84 18.68 -7.60
CA THR A 60 -7.71 20.11 -7.27
C THR A 60 -7.84 20.35 -5.77
N ARG A 61 -8.83 19.71 -5.13
CA ARG A 61 -9.07 19.85 -3.69
C ARG A 61 -7.97 19.17 -2.88
N CYS A 62 -7.51 18.00 -3.29
CA CYS A 62 -6.37 17.34 -2.66
C CYS A 62 -5.12 18.23 -2.67
N ALA A 63 -4.80 18.83 -3.83
CA ALA A 63 -3.67 19.76 -3.94
C ALA A 63 -3.84 21.01 -3.06
N ALA A 64 -5.04 21.61 -3.04
CA ALA A 64 -5.32 22.81 -2.25
C ALA A 64 -5.31 22.56 -0.74
N GLU A 65 -5.77 21.37 -0.30
CA GLU A 65 -5.88 20.99 1.12
C GLU A 65 -4.62 20.27 1.63
N GLY A 66 -3.64 19.99 0.76
CA GLY A 66 -2.42 19.23 1.11
C GLY A 66 -2.68 17.74 1.37
N LEU A 67 -3.83 17.22 0.92
CA LEU A 67 -4.26 15.82 1.09
C LEU A 67 -3.54 14.93 0.08
N ARG A 68 -2.72 13.98 0.55
CA ARG A 68 -1.99 13.05 -0.33
C ARG A 68 -2.87 11.88 -0.74
N ALA A 69 -3.03 11.64 -2.03
CA ALA A 69 -3.85 10.54 -2.53
C ALA A 69 -3.01 9.34 -3.01
N TYR A 70 -3.52 8.15 -2.79
CA TYR A 70 -3.00 6.88 -3.25
C TYR A 70 -4.12 6.03 -3.85
N VAL A 71 -3.77 5.12 -4.75
CA VAL A 71 -4.69 4.15 -5.32
C VAL A 71 -4.28 2.76 -4.88
N HIS A 72 -5.20 1.96 -4.37
CA HIS A 72 -4.98 0.52 -4.26
C HIS A 72 -5.47 -0.16 -5.54
N ALA A 73 -4.65 -0.99 -6.16
CA ALA A 73 -5.04 -1.76 -7.33
C ALA A 73 -5.91 -2.98 -6.93
N PRO A 74 -6.77 -3.52 -7.81
CA PRO A 74 -7.61 -4.66 -7.46
C PRO A 74 -6.84 -5.89 -6.96
N TYR A 75 -7.38 -6.56 -5.94
CA TYR A 75 -6.73 -7.70 -5.27
C TYR A 75 -6.55 -8.94 -6.17
N LEU A 76 -7.20 -8.97 -7.33
CA LEU A 76 -7.11 -10.09 -8.29
C LEU A 76 -5.81 -10.08 -9.11
N ILE A 77 -5.11 -8.94 -9.14
CA ILE A 77 -3.85 -8.81 -9.87
C ILE A 77 -2.86 -9.84 -9.32
N ASN A 78 -2.38 -10.72 -10.20
CA ASN A 78 -1.36 -11.69 -9.88
C ASN A 78 -0.48 -11.97 -11.10
N PHE A 79 0.62 -11.23 -11.20
CA PHE A 79 1.66 -11.45 -12.21
C PHE A 79 2.42 -12.78 -12.03
N GLY A 80 2.34 -13.40 -10.84
CA GLY A 80 2.87 -14.74 -10.58
C GLY A 80 1.90 -15.88 -10.95
N SER A 81 0.74 -15.60 -11.55
CA SER A 81 -0.25 -16.61 -11.90
C SER A 81 0.22 -17.58 -12.99
N HIS A 82 -0.02 -18.88 -12.83
CA HIS A 82 0.24 -19.91 -13.85
C HIS A 82 -0.70 -19.86 -15.05
N THR A 83 -1.79 -19.09 -14.97
CA THR A 83 -2.75 -18.94 -16.05
C THR A 83 -2.52 -17.64 -16.81
N GLU A 84 -2.30 -17.73 -18.12
CA GLU A 84 -2.08 -16.55 -18.98
C GLU A 84 -3.25 -15.57 -18.89
N ALA A 85 -4.49 -16.06 -18.86
CA ALA A 85 -5.68 -15.22 -18.73
C ALA A 85 -5.69 -14.34 -17.46
N THR A 86 -5.10 -14.80 -16.34
CA THR A 86 -4.98 -13.98 -15.13
C THR A 86 -3.86 -12.95 -15.29
N VAL A 87 -2.77 -13.32 -15.95
CA VAL A 87 -1.63 -12.43 -16.21
C VAL A 87 -2.03 -11.30 -17.13
N GLU A 88 -2.70 -11.58 -18.25
CA GLU A 88 -3.20 -10.57 -19.18
C GLU A 88 -4.17 -9.59 -18.49
N LYS A 89 -5.11 -10.11 -17.69
CA LYS A 89 -6.03 -9.26 -16.91
C LYS A 89 -5.29 -8.45 -15.84
N SER A 90 -4.22 -8.99 -15.26
CA SER A 90 -3.36 -8.27 -14.31
C SER A 90 -2.65 -7.09 -14.98
N VAL A 91 -2.12 -7.29 -16.19
CA VAL A 91 -1.51 -6.21 -17.00
C VAL A 91 -2.54 -5.11 -17.28
N LEU A 92 -3.71 -5.47 -17.80
CA LEU A 92 -4.77 -4.51 -18.11
C LEU A 92 -5.24 -3.75 -16.88
N SER A 93 -5.45 -4.45 -15.76
CA SER A 93 -5.91 -3.85 -14.51
C SER A 93 -4.86 -2.93 -13.89
N LEU A 94 -3.59 -3.31 -13.90
CA LEU A 94 -2.52 -2.47 -13.34
C LEU A 94 -2.29 -1.23 -14.20
N ARG A 95 -2.22 -1.38 -15.54
CA ARG A 95 -2.11 -0.23 -16.46
C ARG A 95 -3.28 0.74 -16.27
N HIS A 96 -4.49 0.22 -16.08
CA HIS A 96 -5.66 1.04 -15.77
C HIS A 96 -5.48 1.80 -14.46
N SER A 97 -5.07 1.15 -13.37
CA SER A 97 -4.82 1.79 -12.08
C SER A 97 -3.76 2.88 -12.16
N LEU A 98 -2.63 2.64 -12.85
CA LEU A 98 -1.55 3.63 -13.06
C LEU A 98 -2.06 4.87 -13.81
N ARG A 99 -2.77 4.68 -14.92
CA ARG A 99 -3.37 5.78 -15.68
C ARG A 99 -4.35 6.59 -14.84
N ARG A 100 -5.27 5.91 -14.13
CA ARG A 100 -6.27 6.56 -13.27
C ARG A 100 -5.63 7.33 -12.13
N ALA A 101 -4.60 6.76 -11.50
CA ALA A 101 -3.84 7.42 -10.45
C ALA A 101 -3.24 8.76 -10.93
N ARG A 102 -2.64 8.80 -12.12
CA ARG A 102 -2.19 10.06 -12.73
C ARG A 102 -3.33 11.07 -12.93
N GLU A 103 -4.46 10.62 -13.45
CA GLU A 103 -5.62 11.49 -13.73
C GLU A 103 -6.16 12.17 -12.47
N ILE A 104 -6.16 11.47 -11.34
CA ILE A 104 -6.60 12.00 -10.04
C ILE A 104 -5.47 12.65 -9.22
N GLY A 105 -4.23 12.65 -9.73
CA GLY A 105 -3.05 13.19 -9.05
C GLY A 105 -2.58 12.37 -7.83
N ALA A 106 -2.82 11.07 -7.82
CA ALA A 106 -2.31 10.18 -6.79
C ALA A 106 -0.80 9.98 -6.90
N LEU A 107 -0.13 9.90 -5.76
CA LEU A 107 1.33 9.79 -5.66
C LEU A 107 1.83 8.36 -5.88
N GLY A 108 0.99 7.36 -5.65
CA GLY A 108 1.35 5.96 -5.81
C GLY A 108 0.17 5.05 -6.07
N VAL A 109 0.46 3.91 -6.70
CA VAL A 109 -0.45 2.77 -6.88
C VAL A 109 0.09 1.59 -6.09
N VAL A 110 -0.65 1.15 -5.08
CA VAL A 110 -0.34 -0.04 -4.30
C VAL A 110 -0.80 -1.29 -5.06
N VAL A 111 0.06 -2.29 -5.12
CA VAL A 111 -0.27 -3.61 -5.66
C VAL A 111 0.33 -4.69 -4.78
N HIS A 112 -0.47 -5.71 -4.46
CA HIS A 112 0.06 -6.91 -3.81
C HIS A 112 1.06 -7.58 -4.74
N THR A 113 2.17 -8.05 -4.16
CA THR A 113 3.24 -8.74 -4.89
C THR A 113 2.81 -10.05 -5.56
N GLY A 114 1.61 -10.56 -5.29
CA GLY A 114 1.05 -11.74 -5.94
C GLY A 114 1.63 -13.06 -5.40
N SER A 115 1.37 -14.15 -6.13
CA SER A 115 1.74 -15.52 -5.70
C SER A 115 2.12 -16.41 -6.88
N ALA A 116 3.13 -17.26 -6.68
CA ALA A 116 3.57 -18.31 -7.61
C ALA A 116 2.58 -19.49 -7.61
N THR A 117 1.44 -19.33 -8.27
CA THR A 117 0.41 -20.38 -8.31
C THR A 117 0.79 -21.53 -9.27
N GLY A 118 0.07 -22.65 -9.18
CA GLY A 118 0.26 -23.79 -10.09
C GLY A 118 1.53 -24.61 -9.85
N GLY A 119 2.11 -24.54 -8.65
CA GLY A 119 3.30 -25.33 -8.27
C GLY A 119 4.61 -24.86 -8.91
N ARG A 120 4.63 -23.66 -9.51
CA ARG A 120 5.83 -23.08 -10.11
C ARG A 120 6.79 -22.57 -9.04
N THR A 121 8.08 -22.56 -9.34
CA THR A 121 9.07 -21.96 -8.44
C THR A 121 8.90 -20.45 -8.39
N ARG A 122 9.34 -19.85 -7.27
CA ARG A 122 9.37 -18.39 -7.10
C ARG A 122 10.18 -17.70 -8.19
N GLU A 123 11.30 -18.29 -8.60
CA GLU A 123 12.16 -17.77 -9.67
C GLU A 123 11.43 -17.66 -11.02
N VAL A 124 10.70 -18.71 -11.42
CA VAL A 124 9.89 -18.70 -12.66
C VAL A 124 8.81 -17.62 -12.60
N ALA A 125 8.15 -17.47 -11.45
CA ALA A 125 7.13 -16.45 -11.28
C ALA A 125 7.72 -15.03 -11.30
N LEU A 126 8.90 -14.80 -10.71
CA LEU A 126 9.60 -13.51 -10.77
C LEU A 126 10.08 -13.16 -12.18
N ALA A 127 10.52 -14.15 -12.98
CA ALA A 127 10.84 -13.94 -14.39
C ALA A 127 9.60 -13.48 -15.18
N GLN A 128 8.43 -14.06 -14.91
CA GLN A 128 7.16 -13.63 -15.52
C GLN A 128 6.74 -12.23 -15.04
N VAL A 129 6.94 -11.92 -13.75
CA VAL A 129 6.75 -10.56 -13.22
C VAL A 129 7.59 -9.57 -14.01
N ARG A 130 8.88 -9.84 -14.22
CA ARG A 130 9.76 -8.99 -15.03
C ARG A 130 9.20 -8.78 -16.43
N GLU A 131 8.89 -9.86 -17.14
CA GLU A 131 8.38 -9.79 -18.53
C GLU A 131 7.11 -8.94 -18.65
N ARG A 132 6.24 -8.97 -17.64
CA ARG A 132 4.88 -8.42 -17.72
C ARG A 132 4.71 -7.08 -17.00
N MET A 133 5.48 -6.81 -15.96
CA MET A 133 5.37 -5.60 -15.13
C MET A 133 6.43 -4.55 -15.48
N LEU A 134 7.65 -4.94 -15.87
CA LEU A 134 8.69 -3.97 -16.23
C LEU A 134 8.27 -3.06 -17.39
N PRO A 135 7.62 -3.55 -18.47
CA PRO A 135 7.13 -2.66 -19.53
C PRO A 135 6.10 -1.63 -19.03
N LEU A 136 5.29 -1.97 -18.02
CA LEU A 136 4.33 -1.02 -17.43
C LEU A 136 5.03 0.06 -16.59
N LEU A 137 6.18 -0.25 -16.01
CA LEU A 137 7.02 0.74 -15.32
C LEU A 137 7.73 1.65 -16.32
N ASP A 138 8.22 1.10 -17.43
CA ASP A 138 8.88 1.85 -18.50
C ASP A 138 7.91 2.82 -19.21
N GLU A 139 6.60 2.53 -19.18
CA GLU A 139 5.53 3.43 -19.64
C GLU A 139 5.34 4.67 -18.73
N LEU A 140 5.93 4.72 -17.54
CA LEU A 140 5.79 5.82 -16.57
C LEU A 140 6.85 6.91 -16.78
N ASP A 141 6.81 7.58 -17.92
CA ASP A 141 7.78 8.60 -18.35
C ASP A 141 7.35 10.05 -18.10
N HIS A 142 6.15 10.28 -17.56
CA HIS A 142 5.59 11.60 -17.32
C HIS A 142 5.80 12.05 -15.86
N PRO A 143 6.14 13.34 -15.58
CA PRO A 143 6.37 13.82 -14.21
C PRO A 143 5.20 13.64 -13.24
N GLY A 144 3.98 13.59 -13.77
CA GLY A 144 2.75 13.34 -13.01
C GLY A 144 2.39 11.86 -12.82
N ASP A 145 3.20 10.93 -13.32
CA ASP A 145 2.94 9.50 -13.15
C ASP A 145 3.15 9.08 -11.69
N PRO A 146 2.31 8.17 -11.16
CA PRO A 146 2.46 7.65 -9.81
C PRO A 146 3.68 6.74 -9.69
N ASP A 147 4.15 6.52 -8.47
CA ASP A 147 5.03 5.38 -8.19
C ASP A 147 4.22 4.07 -8.13
N LEU A 148 4.79 2.95 -8.55
CA LEU A 148 4.23 1.63 -8.30
C LEU A 148 4.77 1.12 -6.96
N LEU A 149 3.88 0.85 -6.01
CA LEU A 149 4.21 0.46 -4.65
C LEU A 149 3.94 -1.04 -4.45
N LEU A 150 5.01 -1.81 -4.26
CA LEU A 150 4.89 -3.24 -3.96
C LEU A 150 4.50 -3.46 -2.51
N GLU A 151 3.45 -4.23 -2.29
CA GLU A 151 2.99 -4.63 -0.96
C GLU A 151 3.21 -6.12 -0.73
N PRO A 152 4.07 -6.50 0.25
CA PRO A 152 4.12 -7.87 0.75
C PRO A 152 2.79 -8.28 1.36
N THR A 153 2.40 -9.55 1.18
CA THR A 153 1.15 -10.08 1.75
C THR A 153 1.41 -10.87 3.03
N ALA A 154 0.36 -11.27 3.76
CA ALA A 154 0.48 -12.07 4.98
C ALA A 154 1.17 -13.47 4.80
N GLY A 155 1.51 -13.87 3.57
CA GLY A 155 2.23 -15.12 3.30
C GLY A 155 1.32 -16.33 3.13
N GLN A 156 0.05 -16.13 2.78
CA GLN A 156 -0.85 -17.22 2.43
C GLN A 156 -0.43 -17.90 1.11
N GLY A 157 -0.50 -19.23 1.08
CA GLY A 157 -0.20 -20.01 -0.11
C GLY A 157 1.23 -19.81 -0.60
N ALA A 158 1.39 -19.54 -1.89
CA ALA A 158 2.69 -19.38 -2.55
C ALA A 158 3.04 -17.91 -2.80
N SER A 159 2.91 -17.04 -1.78
CA SER A 159 3.19 -15.60 -1.90
C SER A 159 4.59 -15.33 -2.48
N LEU A 160 4.70 -14.35 -3.38
CA LEU A 160 6.00 -13.93 -3.94
C LEU A 160 6.82 -13.11 -2.95
N CYS A 161 6.15 -12.32 -2.10
CA CYS A 161 6.77 -11.63 -0.97
C CYS A 161 5.84 -11.67 0.25
N ALA A 162 6.38 -12.15 1.37
CA ALA A 162 5.68 -12.08 2.65
C ALA A 162 6.53 -11.35 3.69
N ARG A 163 7.84 -11.59 3.68
CA ARG A 163 8.79 -10.95 4.60
C ARG A 163 9.50 -9.81 3.87
N THR A 164 9.94 -8.79 4.59
CA THR A 164 10.59 -7.61 4.00
C THR A 164 11.79 -7.95 3.11
N TRP A 165 12.59 -8.95 3.49
CA TRP A 165 13.72 -9.43 2.67
C TRP A 165 13.33 -10.14 1.38
N ASP A 166 12.06 -10.55 1.22
CA ASP A 166 11.58 -11.09 -0.05
C ASP A 166 11.50 -10.00 -1.14
N LEU A 167 11.40 -8.72 -0.76
CA LEU A 167 11.31 -7.62 -1.71
C LEU A 167 12.62 -7.38 -2.46
N GLY A 168 13.79 -7.71 -1.90
CA GLY A 168 15.08 -7.49 -2.55
C GLY A 168 15.18 -8.16 -3.93
N PRO A 169 14.98 -9.49 -4.04
CA PRO A 169 14.91 -10.18 -5.32
C PRO A 169 13.81 -9.68 -6.26
N TYR A 170 12.67 -9.24 -5.72
CA TYR A 170 11.56 -8.70 -6.52
C TYR A 170 11.91 -7.35 -7.14
N VAL A 171 12.48 -6.44 -6.35
CA VAL A 171 12.98 -5.13 -6.81
C VAL A 171 14.10 -5.32 -7.83
N ALA A 172 15.01 -6.28 -7.61
CA ALA A 172 16.06 -6.61 -8.57
C ALA A 172 15.50 -7.17 -9.88
N ALA A 173 14.46 -8.00 -9.85
CA ALA A 173 13.80 -8.52 -11.04
C ALA A 173 13.19 -7.40 -11.91
N LEU A 174 12.89 -6.24 -11.32
CA LEU A 174 12.38 -5.04 -11.98
C LEU A 174 13.45 -3.95 -12.14
N ASP A 175 14.72 -4.33 -12.25
CA ASP A 175 15.87 -3.43 -12.49
C ASP A 175 15.99 -2.28 -11.48
N ALA A 176 15.45 -2.47 -10.27
CA ALA A 176 15.39 -1.45 -9.25
C ALA A 176 14.79 -0.12 -9.77
N HIS A 177 13.80 -0.21 -10.68
CA HIS A 177 13.24 0.91 -11.44
C HIS A 177 12.96 2.14 -10.56
N PRO A 178 13.23 3.38 -11.02
CA PRO A 178 13.10 4.59 -10.21
C PRO A 178 11.64 4.88 -9.77
N LYS A 179 10.66 4.42 -10.55
CA LYS A 179 9.21 4.51 -10.21
C LYS A 179 8.73 3.37 -9.30
N LEU A 180 9.62 2.49 -8.84
CA LEU A 180 9.27 1.37 -7.96
C LEU A 180 9.54 1.73 -6.50
N GLY A 181 8.48 1.70 -5.70
CA GLY A 181 8.51 1.85 -4.25
C GLY A 181 7.88 0.66 -3.52
N VAL A 182 7.73 0.82 -2.21
CA VAL A 182 7.15 -0.18 -1.30
C VAL A 182 6.01 0.45 -0.51
N CYS A 183 4.91 -0.29 -0.41
CA CYS A 183 3.93 -0.13 0.65
C CYS A 183 4.18 -1.23 1.69
N LEU A 184 4.41 -0.87 2.95
CA LEU A 184 4.55 -1.84 4.03
C LEU A 184 3.24 -1.92 4.81
N ASP A 185 2.59 -3.08 4.83
CA ASP A 185 1.45 -3.32 5.71
C ASP A 185 1.91 -4.00 7.01
N THR A 186 1.63 -3.37 8.14
CA THR A 186 2.05 -3.83 9.47
C THR A 186 1.38 -5.15 9.87
N CYS A 187 0.10 -5.35 9.54
CA CYS A 187 -0.60 -6.59 9.80
C CYS A 187 -0.03 -7.73 8.95
N HIS A 188 0.25 -7.48 7.67
CA HIS A 188 0.81 -8.47 6.75
C HIS A 188 2.18 -8.95 7.20
N VAL A 189 3.12 -8.05 7.45
CA VAL A 189 4.48 -8.48 7.84
C VAL A 189 4.50 -9.11 9.23
N HIS A 190 3.60 -8.70 10.13
CA HIS A 190 3.40 -9.40 11.41
C HIS A 190 2.91 -10.83 11.21
N ALA A 191 1.83 -11.00 10.44
CA ALA A 191 1.31 -12.32 10.09
C ALA A 191 2.32 -13.19 9.32
N ALA A 192 3.25 -12.58 8.57
CA ALA A 192 4.32 -13.28 7.84
C ALA A 192 5.54 -13.66 8.71
N GLY A 193 5.59 -13.21 9.97
CA GLY A 193 6.63 -13.61 10.94
C GLY A 193 7.60 -12.51 11.37
N HIS A 194 7.35 -11.24 11.05
CA HIS A 194 8.04 -10.11 11.68
C HIS A 194 7.35 -9.77 13.01
N ASP A 195 7.98 -10.04 14.14
CA ASP A 195 7.34 -9.81 15.44
C ASP A 195 7.36 -8.32 15.83
N LEU A 196 6.44 -7.54 15.25
CA LEU A 196 6.28 -6.12 15.54
C LEU A 196 5.89 -5.84 17.01
N ALA A 197 5.31 -6.80 17.72
CA ALA A 197 4.88 -6.64 19.11
C ALA A 197 6.06 -6.73 20.10
N ALA A 198 7.16 -7.35 19.68
CA ALA A 198 8.37 -7.41 20.49
C ALA A 198 8.99 -6.01 20.64
N PRO A 199 9.59 -5.68 21.80
CA PRO A 199 10.33 -4.43 21.97
C PRO A 199 11.43 -4.28 20.89
N GLY A 200 11.39 -3.23 20.08
CA GLY A 200 12.35 -3.05 18.98
C GLY A 200 11.96 -3.75 17.67
N GLY A 201 10.83 -4.46 17.63
CA GLY A 201 10.42 -5.30 16.51
C GLY A 201 10.01 -4.49 15.28
N ALA A 202 9.31 -3.36 15.47
CA ALA A 202 8.94 -2.47 14.38
C ALA A 202 10.18 -1.81 13.74
N LYS A 203 11.14 -1.35 14.55
CA LYS A 203 12.41 -0.80 14.10
C LYS A 203 13.21 -1.85 13.33
N GLN A 204 13.37 -3.05 13.90
CA GLN A 204 14.10 -4.13 13.23
C GLN A 204 13.49 -4.49 11.87
N THR A 205 12.16 -4.54 11.79
CA THR A 205 11.44 -4.81 10.53
C THR A 205 11.75 -3.76 9.47
N LEU A 206 11.81 -2.48 9.87
CA LEU A 206 12.14 -1.37 8.97
C LEU A 206 13.62 -1.34 8.59
N ASP A 207 14.54 -1.65 9.50
CA ASP A 207 15.97 -1.82 9.18
C ASP A 207 16.13 -2.89 8.09
N LEU A 208 15.51 -4.06 8.28
CA LEU A 208 15.53 -5.17 7.31
C LEU A 208 14.91 -4.79 5.97
N LEU A 209 13.86 -3.97 5.97
CA LEU A 209 13.28 -3.44 4.74
C LEU A 209 14.28 -2.55 4.01
N VAL A 210 14.89 -1.60 4.71
CA VAL A 210 15.88 -0.69 4.13
C VAL A 210 17.08 -1.46 3.57
N ASP A 211 17.57 -2.47 4.30
CA ASP A 211 18.64 -3.35 3.81
C ASP A 211 18.24 -4.09 2.53
N ALA A 212 16.98 -4.52 2.42
CA ALA A 212 16.50 -5.31 1.28
C ALA A 212 16.26 -4.49 0.02
N VAL A 213 15.73 -3.26 0.14
CA VAL A 213 15.27 -2.47 -1.01
C VAL A 213 16.01 -1.15 -1.20
N GLY A 214 16.80 -0.72 -0.21
CA GLY A 214 17.48 0.56 -0.18
C GLY A 214 16.66 1.69 0.42
N GLU A 215 17.34 2.73 0.88
CA GLU A 215 16.74 3.92 1.47
C GLU A 215 15.78 4.64 0.49
N GLY A 216 14.74 5.26 1.04
CA GLY A 216 13.81 6.09 0.28
C GLY A 216 12.81 5.33 -0.59
N ARG A 217 12.85 3.98 -0.64
CA ARG A 217 11.85 3.17 -1.35
C ARG A 217 10.56 2.94 -0.60
N LEU A 218 10.56 3.01 0.73
CA LEU A 218 9.33 3.00 1.51
C LEU A 218 8.57 4.30 1.23
N LYS A 219 7.40 4.21 0.57
CA LYS A 219 6.59 5.38 0.19
C LYS A 219 5.25 5.45 0.91
N LEU A 220 4.78 4.32 1.44
CA LEU A 220 3.50 4.22 2.13
C LEU A 220 3.58 3.14 3.22
N VAL A 221 2.89 3.35 4.32
CA VAL A 221 2.63 2.31 5.32
C VAL A 221 1.13 2.11 5.42
N HIS A 222 0.66 0.88 5.22
CA HIS A 222 -0.65 0.49 5.71
C HIS A 222 -0.54 0.17 7.20
N ALA A 223 -1.08 1.05 8.02
CA ALA A 223 -1.00 0.96 9.48
C ALA A 223 -2.24 0.21 9.99
N ASN A 224 -2.11 -1.11 10.06
CA ASN A 224 -3.15 -2.03 10.51
C ASN A 224 -2.63 -2.83 11.70
N ASP A 225 -3.35 -2.82 12.83
CA ASP A 225 -3.09 -3.80 13.88
C ASP A 225 -3.56 -5.18 13.39
N SER A 226 -3.22 -6.25 14.08
CA SER A 226 -3.59 -7.61 13.68
C SER A 226 -4.46 -8.30 14.72
N LYS A 227 -5.54 -8.95 14.28
CA LYS A 227 -6.31 -9.86 15.16
C LYS A 227 -5.56 -11.17 15.43
N ALA A 228 -4.59 -11.51 14.57
CA ALA A 228 -3.89 -12.78 14.60
C ALA A 228 -2.45 -12.61 15.10
N GLY A 229 -1.89 -13.64 15.72
CA GLY A 229 -0.51 -13.59 16.20
C GLY A 229 0.53 -13.57 15.08
N CYS A 230 1.77 -13.25 15.47
CA CYS A 230 2.92 -13.27 14.57
C CYS A 230 3.09 -14.65 13.92
N GLY A 231 3.39 -14.68 12.61
CA GLY A 231 3.59 -15.93 11.86
C GLY A 231 2.32 -16.75 11.62
N SER A 232 1.13 -16.19 11.87
CA SER A 232 -0.16 -16.87 11.65
C SER A 232 -0.52 -17.06 10.18
N HIS A 233 0.08 -16.28 9.28
CA HIS A 233 -0.32 -16.15 7.87
C HIS A 233 -1.79 -15.75 7.66
N LEU A 234 -2.42 -15.12 8.66
CA LEU A 234 -3.79 -14.65 8.57
C LEU A 234 -3.84 -13.14 8.35
N ASP A 235 -4.35 -12.73 7.20
CA ASP A 235 -4.70 -11.34 6.90
C ASP A 235 -6.02 -10.99 7.61
N ARG A 236 -5.90 -10.43 8.82
CA ARG A 236 -7.01 -10.03 9.69
C ARG A 236 -6.68 -8.73 10.41
N HIS A 237 -6.96 -7.61 9.76
CA HIS A 237 -6.73 -6.27 10.31
C HIS A 237 -7.56 -6.03 11.57
N GLU A 238 -6.99 -5.27 12.51
CA GLU A 238 -7.62 -4.79 13.74
C GLU A 238 -7.38 -3.29 13.94
N ASN A 239 -8.26 -2.65 14.72
CA ASN A 239 -8.10 -1.26 15.14
C ASN A 239 -6.79 -1.03 15.94
N ILE A 240 -6.27 0.21 15.89
CA ILE A 240 -4.93 0.55 16.36
C ILE A 240 -4.79 0.35 17.87
N GLY A 241 -3.95 -0.60 18.28
CA GLY A 241 -3.71 -0.95 19.68
C GLY A 241 -4.71 -1.93 20.27
N ALA A 242 -5.67 -2.43 19.48
CA ALA A 242 -6.65 -3.43 19.91
C ALA A 242 -6.27 -4.86 19.52
N GLY A 243 -5.21 -5.04 18.72
CA GLY A 243 -4.75 -6.33 18.24
C GLY A 243 -3.51 -6.84 18.95
N THR A 244 -2.84 -7.80 18.30
CA THR A 244 -1.65 -8.48 18.77
C THR A 244 -0.37 -7.68 18.56
N ILE A 245 -0.37 -6.68 17.68
CA ILE A 245 0.79 -5.80 17.45
C ILE A 245 0.89 -4.77 18.57
N GLY A 246 -0.25 -4.19 18.99
CA GLY A 246 -0.30 -3.21 20.06
C GLY A 246 0.13 -1.79 19.64
N ALA A 247 -0.14 -0.81 20.51
CA ALA A 247 0.04 0.59 20.18
C ALA A 247 1.51 1.05 20.15
N GLU A 248 2.37 0.45 20.98
CA GLU A 248 3.79 0.87 21.08
C GLU A 248 4.54 0.68 19.77
N ALA A 249 4.25 -0.39 19.03
CA ALA A 249 4.89 -0.68 17.74
C ALA A 249 4.66 0.43 16.70
N PHE A 250 3.50 1.07 16.71
CA PHE A 250 3.19 2.16 15.79
C PHE A 250 3.94 3.45 16.15
N ALA A 251 4.12 3.74 17.45
CA ALA A 251 4.97 4.85 17.88
C ALA A 251 6.44 4.62 17.48
N GLU A 252 6.92 3.38 17.65
CA GLU A 252 8.26 2.98 17.23
C GLU A 252 8.44 3.10 15.70
N LEU A 253 7.44 2.67 14.92
CA LEU A 253 7.41 2.81 13.47
C LEU A 253 7.47 4.28 13.04
N CYS A 254 6.72 5.17 13.69
CA CYS A 254 6.72 6.60 13.37
C CYS A 254 8.04 7.29 13.73
N ALA A 255 8.75 6.79 14.75
CA ALA A 255 10.05 7.33 15.16
C ALA A 255 11.20 6.92 14.23
N HIS A 256 11.00 5.93 13.36
CA HIS A 256 12.04 5.40 12.49
C HIS A 256 12.43 6.39 11.37
N PRO A 257 13.73 6.65 11.10
CA PRO A 257 14.15 7.59 10.06
C PRO A 257 13.61 7.28 8.66
N ALA A 258 13.52 6.00 8.30
CA ALA A 258 12.99 5.55 7.01
C ALA A 258 11.50 5.85 6.80
N THR A 259 10.75 6.19 7.86
CA THR A 259 9.35 6.59 7.75
C THR A 259 9.19 8.11 7.73
N ALA A 260 10.25 8.92 7.83
CA ALA A 260 10.13 10.38 7.83
C ALA A 260 9.32 10.91 6.62
N GLY A 261 8.16 11.53 6.89
CA GLY A 261 7.24 12.03 5.87
C GLY A 261 6.48 10.98 5.06
N VAL A 262 6.68 9.68 5.32
CA VAL A 262 5.94 8.56 4.71
C VAL A 262 4.52 8.53 5.28
N PRO A 263 3.45 8.54 4.47
CA PRO A 263 2.09 8.48 4.99
C PRO A 263 1.75 7.13 5.65
N LEU A 264 0.91 7.18 6.67
CA LEU A 264 0.28 6.03 7.31
C LEU A 264 -1.20 6.03 6.92
N ILE A 265 -1.67 4.93 6.33
CA ILE A 265 -3.04 4.74 5.91
C ILE A 265 -3.62 3.53 6.63
N ILE A 266 -4.74 3.71 7.32
CA ILE A 266 -5.46 2.60 7.96
C ILE A 266 -6.39 1.91 6.97
N GLU A 267 -6.54 0.61 7.12
CA GLU A 267 -7.53 -0.25 6.46
C GLU A 267 -8.27 -1.11 7.50
N THR A 268 -8.44 -0.54 8.69
CA THR A 268 -9.01 -1.17 9.87
C THR A 268 -10.53 -1.33 9.76
N PRO A 269 -11.16 -2.23 10.54
CA PRO A 269 -12.62 -2.32 10.59
C PRO A 269 -13.26 -1.12 11.31
N GLY A 270 -14.59 -0.98 11.22
CA GLY A 270 -15.35 -0.06 12.09
C GLY A 270 -15.98 1.18 11.42
N GLY A 271 -15.83 1.34 10.09
CA GLY A 271 -16.48 2.43 9.35
C GLY A 271 -16.01 3.82 9.81
N PRO A 272 -16.77 4.90 9.51
CA PRO A 272 -16.28 6.27 9.68
C PRO A 272 -15.89 6.63 11.12
N GLU A 273 -16.63 6.13 12.11
CA GLU A 273 -16.36 6.40 13.53
C GLU A 273 -15.09 5.67 14.00
N GLY A 274 -14.96 4.37 13.69
CA GLY A 274 -13.76 3.60 14.00
C GLY A 274 -12.52 4.12 13.28
N HIS A 275 -12.67 4.48 12.00
CA HIS A 275 -11.59 5.08 11.21
C HIS A 275 -11.15 6.43 11.78
N ALA A 276 -12.09 7.28 12.22
CA ALA A 276 -11.75 8.57 12.81
C ALA A 276 -10.96 8.38 14.13
N ALA A 277 -11.37 7.39 14.94
CA ALA A 277 -10.66 7.04 16.17
C ALA A 277 -9.23 6.54 15.90
N ASP A 278 -9.06 5.64 14.93
CA ASP A 278 -7.74 5.10 14.55
C ASP A 278 -6.82 6.18 13.93
N VAL A 279 -7.37 7.04 13.06
CA VAL A 279 -6.62 8.19 12.51
C VAL A 279 -6.17 9.12 13.63
N ALA A 280 -7.05 9.44 14.59
CA ALA A 280 -6.69 10.26 15.74
C ALA A 280 -5.60 9.56 16.59
N ARG A 281 -5.74 8.26 16.83
CA ARG A 281 -4.80 7.47 17.61
C ARG A 281 -3.40 7.43 16.98
N LEU A 282 -3.30 7.21 15.68
CA LEU A 282 -2.02 7.26 14.97
C LEU A 282 -1.40 8.66 14.99
N LYS A 283 -2.21 9.71 14.90
CA LYS A 283 -1.71 11.10 15.04
C LYS A 283 -1.14 11.38 16.42
N GLU A 284 -1.72 10.81 17.48
CA GLU A 284 -1.15 10.88 18.84
C GLU A 284 0.18 10.12 18.93
N LEU A 285 0.23 8.89 18.42
CA LEU A 285 1.41 8.02 18.49
C LEU A 285 2.59 8.54 17.66
N ARG A 286 2.32 9.25 16.56
CA ARG A 286 3.31 9.93 15.72
C ARG A 286 4.03 11.08 16.44
N GLY A 287 3.37 11.69 17.45
CA GLY A 287 3.84 12.91 18.11
C GLY A 287 3.87 14.13 17.20
#